data_AF-A0A1C5AA19-F1
#
_entry.id   AF-A0A1C5AA19-F1
#
_cell.length_a   1.000
_cell.length_b   1.000
_cell.length_c   1.000
_cell.angle_alpha   90.00
_cell.angle_beta   90.00
_cell.angle_gamma   90.00
#
_symmetry.space_group_name_H-M   'P 1'
#
loop_
_entity.id
_entity.type
_entity.pdbx_description
1 polymer ?
#
loop_
_entity_poly.entity_id
_entity_poly.type
_entity_poly.pdbx_seq_one_letter_code
_entity_poly.pdbx_strand_id
1 'polypeptide(L)'
;MPTDQPTSILNQKTPNALLRGGPGRAGEVADRYCRADEAASTLKLRNGNCYDHFRVEPDRIVDGQGRSLRLFTWSHRTYVAE
;
A
#
# COMPACT_ATOMS: atom_id res chain seq x y z
N MET A 1 22.62 1.75 -8.45
CA MET A 1 21.40 1.61 -9.26
C MET A 1 20.28 1.17 -8.33
N PRO A 2 19.34 2.02 -7.88
CA PRO A 2 18.20 1.55 -7.10
C PRO A 2 17.08 1.13 -8.06
N THR A 3 16.67 -0.12 -7.92
CA THR A 3 15.70 -0.82 -8.78
C THR A 3 14.27 -0.43 -8.37
N ASP A 4 13.52 0.26 -9.24
CA ASP A 4 12.07 0.51 -9.09
C ASP A 4 11.29 -0.79 -9.39
N GLN A 5 11.47 -1.82 -8.54
CA GLN A 5 10.69 -3.05 -8.69
C GLN A 5 9.24 -2.78 -8.25
N PRO A 6 8.24 -3.11 -9.08
CA PRO A 6 6.85 -3.05 -8.65
C PRO A 6 6.65 -4.12 -7.57
N THR A 7 6.44 -3.68 -6.32
CA THR A 7 6.11 -4.53 -5.18
C THR A 7 4.84 -5.31 -5.52
N SER A 8 5.02 -6.52 -6.02
CA SER A 8 3.94 -7.44 -6.33
C SER A 8 3.24 -7.78 -5.03
N ILE A 9 1.92 -7.63 -4.99
CA ILE A 9 1.11 -8.07 -3.85
C ILE A 9 1.23 -9.60 -3.78
N LEU A 10 2.19 -10.09 -3.00
CA LEU A 10 2.41 -11.51 -2.82
C LEU A 10 1.23 -12.11 -2.05
N ASN A 11 0.34 -12.77 -2.78
CA ASN A 11 -0.68 -13.62 -2.20
C ASN A 11 0.02 -14.80 -1.50
N GLN A 12 -0.08 -14.84 -0.17
CA GLN A 12 -0.35 -16.02 0.71
C GLN A 12 0.32 -15.90 2.10
N LYS A 13 -0.46 -15.42 3.08
CA LYS A 13 -0.89 -16.09 4.34
C LYS A 13 -1.17 -15.13 5.51
N THR A 14 -0.47 -14.00 5.64
CA THR A 14 -0.81 -12.98 6.66
C THR A 14 -0.38 -11.60 6.18
N PRO A 15 -1.26 -10.57 6.22
CA PRO A 15 -0.85 -9.20 5.93
C PRO A 15 0.13 -8.69 6.98
N ASN A 16 1.11 -7.87 6.56
CA ASN A 16 2.05 -7.16 7.43
C ASN A 16 1.96 -5.64 7.27
N ALA A 17 1.03 -5.15 6.43
CA ALA A 17 0.84 -3.74 6.15
C ALA A 17 -0.65 -3.39 6.04
N LEU A 18 -0.98 -2.17 6.46
CA LEU A 18 -2.28 -1.53 6.23
C LEU A 18 -2.08 -0.30 5.35
N LEU A 19 -2.76 -0.25 4.21
CA LEU A 19 -2.90 0.95 3.41
C LEU A 19 -4.14 1.71 3.87
N ARG A 20 -3.97 2.96 4.30
CA ARG A 20 -5.04 3.83 4.76
C ARG A 20 -5.28 4.97 3.77
N GLY A 21 -6.55 5.23 3.50
CA GLY A 21 -6.97 6.33 2.64
C GLY A 21 -6.87 6.04 1.14
N GLY A 22 -7.00 7.12 0.37
CA GLY A 22 -7.00 7.10 -1.09
C GLY A 22 -8.31 6.60 -1.69
N PRO A 23 -8.63 7.00 -2.93
CA PRO A 23 -9.80 6.47 -3.62
C PRO A 23 -9.57 4.98 -3.90
N GLY A 24 -10.41 4.12 -3.32
CA GLY A 24 -10.41 2.68 -3.57
C GLY A 24 -10.68 2.35 -5.04
N ARG A 25 -10.77 1.06 -5.37
CA ARG A 25 -11.09 0.62 -6.73
C ARG A 25 -12.48 1.10 -7.20
N ALA A 26 -13.38 1.42 -6.27
CA ALA A 26 -14.72 1.93 -6.54
C ALA A 26 -14.92 3.40 -6.09
N GLY A 27 -13.84 4.14 -5.81
CA GLY A 27 -13.92 5.50 -5.27
C GLY A 27 -14.20 5.59 -3.77
N GLU A 28 -14.57 4.47 -3.12
CA GLU A 28 -14.71 4.40 -1.67
C GLU A 28 -13.35 4.45 -0.97
N VAL A 29 -13.27 5.26 0.08
CA VAL A 29 -12.10 5.28 0.97
C VAL A 29 -12.16 4.05 1.87
N ALA A 30 -11.28 3.09 1.63
CA ALA A 30 -11.24 1.86 2.40
C ALA A 30 -9.80 1.51 2.79
N ASP A 31 -9.64 1.11 4.05
CA ASP A 31 -8.41 0.54 4.58
C ASP A 31 -8.16 -0.83 3.91
N ARG A 32 -6.95 -1.05 3.38
CA ARG A 32 -6.58 -2.25 2.62
C ARG A 32 -5.42 -2.97 3.28
N TYR A 33 -5.62 -4.22 3.67
CA TYR A 33 -4.56 -5.05 4.22
C TYR A 33 -3.75 -5.68 3.08
N CYS A 34 -2.43 -5.55 3.12
CA CYS A 34 -1.55 -6.13 2.12
C CYS A 34 -0.24 -6.65 2.74
N ARG A 35 0.60 -7.24 1.87
CA ARG A 35 1.98 -7.54 2.21
C ARG A 35 2.90 -6.53 1.55
N ALA A 36 3.82 -5.97 2.32
CA ALA A 36 4.84 -5.04 1.88
C ALA A 36 6.22 -5.58 2.26
N ASP A 37 7.21 -5.31 1.40
CA ASP A 37 8.62 -5.52 1.72
C ASP A 37 9.01 -4.65 2.93
N GLU A 38 9.77 -5.17 3.89
CA GLU A 38 10.15 -4.44 5.12
C GLU A 38 10.97 -3.18 4.85
N ALA A 39 11.74 -3.13 3.77
CA ALA A 39 12.52 -1.97 3.36
C ALA A 39 11.70 -0.96 2.53
N ALA A 40 10.47 -1.28 2.14
CA ALA A 40 9.65 -0.38 1.33
C ALA A 40 9.30 0.91 2.08
N SER A 41 9.71 2.06 1.56
CA SER A 41 9.32 3.39 2.04
C SER A 41 8.07 3.92 1.34
N THR A 42 7.74 3.38 0.16
CA THR A 42 6.57 3.72 -0.63
C THR A 42 5.96 2.45 -1.23
N LEU A 43 4.63 2.38 -1.28
CA LEU A 43 3.89 1.35 -1.99
C LEU A 43 3.13 1.98 -3.17
N LYS A 44 3.25 1.34 -4.34
CA LYS A 44 2.56 1.73 -5.57
C LYS A 44 1.50 0.68 -5.86
N LEU A 45 0.23 1.06 -5.82
CA LEU A 45 -0.89 0.19 -6.14
C LEU A 45 -1.44 0.54 -7.52
N ARG A 46 -1.44 -0.42 -8.44
CA ARG A 46 -2.05 -0.20 -9.76
C ARG A 46 -3.57 -0.22 -9.67
N ASN A 47 -4.21 0.80 -10.24
CA ASN A 47 -5.66 0.97 -10.26
C ASN A 47 -6.10 1.46 -11.65
N GLY A 48 -6.49 0.53 -12.54
CA GLY A 48 -6.83 0.87 -13.93
C GLY A 48 -5.65 1.53 -14.67
N ASN A 49 -5.85 2.74 -15.16
CA ASN A 49 -4.85 3.55 -15.88
C ASN A 49 -4.01 4.46 -14.95
N CYS A 50 -4.00 4.21 -13.64
CA CYS A 50 -3.24 5.01 -12.70
C CYS A 50 -2.56 4.17 -11.62
N TYR A 51 -1.64 4.80 -10.90
CA TYR A 51 -0.99 4.27 -9.71
C TYR A 51 -1.33 5.14 -8.51
N ASP A 52 -1.84 4.51 -7.44
CA ASP A 52 -1.95 5.13 -6.13
C ASP A 52 -0.64 4.94 -5.36
N HIS A 53 -0.12 6.04 -4.82
CA HIS A 53 1.10 6.07 -4.05
C HIS A 53 0.79 6.19 -2.56
N PHE A 54 1.36 5.29 -1.77
CA PHE A 54 1.25 5.31 -0.32
C PHE A 54 2.64 5.44 0.30
N ARG A 55 2.78 6.32 1.29
CA ARG A 55 4.03 6.50 2.05
C ARG A 55 3.96 5.72 3.34
N VAL A 56 5.09 5.14 3.74
CA VAL A 56 5.18 4.49 5.05
C VAL A 56 5.13 5.54 6.15
N GLU A 57 4.35 5.26 7.18
CA GLU A 57 4.37 6.00 8.43
C GLU A 57 5.44 5.40 9.37
N PRO A 58 6.09 6.22 10.21
CA PRO A 58 7.04 5.70 11.20
C PRO A 58 6.34 4.77 12.21
N ASP A 59 5.05 5.03 12.47
CA ASP A 59 4.25 4.25 13.39
C ASP A 59 3.74 2.94 12.77
N ARG A 60 3.68 1.92 13.62
CA ARG A 60 2.98 0.67 13.35
C ARG A 60 1.66 0.67 14.08
N ILE A 61 0.67 0.01 13.49
CA ILE A 61 -0.63 -0.19 14.12
C ILE A 61 -0.78 -1.65 14.54
N VAL A 62 -1.61 -1.89 15.55
CA VAL A 62 -2.03 -3.24 15.93
C VAL A 62 -3.46 -3.43 15.45
N ASP A 63 -3.71 -4.48 14.68
CA ASP A 63 -5.08 -4.79 14.24
C ASP A 63 -5.89 -5.54 15.30
N GLY A 64 -7.19 -5.78 15.05
CA GLY A 64 -8.06 -6.51 15.97
C GLY A 64 -7.67 -7.97 16.22
N GLN A 65 -6.65 -8.49 15.52
CA GLN A 65 -6.07 -9.83 15.72
C GLN A 65 -4.73 -9.76 16.47
N GLY A 66 -4.32 -8.58 16.95
CA GLY A 66 -3.06 -8.38 17.66
C GLY A 66 -1.82 -8.31 16.76
N ARG A 67 -1.99 -8.19 15.44
CA ARG A 67 -0.87 -8.17 14.49
C ARG A 67 -0.31 -6.76 14.37
N SER A 68 1.00 -6.60 14.53
CA SER A 68 1.70 -5.36 14.24
C SER A 68 1.85 -5.19 12.72
N LEU A 69 1.20 -4.18 12.17
CA LEU A 69 1.19 -3.86 10.76
C LEU A 69 1.89 -2.53 10.52
N ARG A 70 2.66 -2.46 9.43
CA ARG A 70 3.20 -1.19 8.93
C ARG A 70 2.06 -0.36 8.36
N LEU A 71 1.95 0.89 8.81
CA LEU A 71 0.94 1.79 8.28
C LEU A 71 1.49 2.50 7.05
N PHE A 72 0.69 2.55 5.99
CA PHE A 72 0.98 3.30 4.79
C PHE A 72 -0.19 4.23 4.50
N THR A 73 0.05 5.53 4.42
CA THR A 73 -0.98 6.54 4.13
C THR A 73 -0.95 6.92 2.66
N TRP A 74 -2.13 7.06 2.06
CA TRP A 74 -2.23 7.54 0.69
C TRP A 74 -1.67 8.95 0.56
N SER A 75 -0.85 9.19 -0.45
CA SER A 75 -0.22 10.48 -0.72
C SER A 75 -0.75 11.13 -1.99
N HIS A 76 -0.72 10.42 -3.12
CA HIS A 76 -1.13 10.95 -4.42
C HIS A 76 -1.40 9.82 -5.42
N ARG A 77 -1.85 10.21 -6.61
CA ARG A 77 -2.07 9.31 -7.75
C ARG A 77 -1.36 9.83 -8.99
N THR A 78 -0.78 8.93 -9.77
CA THR A 78 -0.16 9.24 -11.06
C THR A 78 -0.89 8.47 -12.16
N TYR A 79 -1.33 9.16 -13.21
CA TYR A 79 -1.94 8.53 -14.37
C TYR A 79 -0.86 8.04 -15.33
N VAL A 80 -1.08 6.86 -15.89
CA VAL A 80 -0.27 6.31 -16.98
C VAL A 80 -0.76 6.99 -18.25
N ALA A 81 0.11 7.79 -18.88
CA ALA A 81 -0.17 8.31 -20.21
C ALA A 81 -0.20 7.15 -21.22
N GLU A 82 -1.21 7.15 -22.08
CA GLU A 82 -1.36 6.19 -23.20
C GLU A 82 -0.32 6.40 -24.30
#